data_AF-A0AAE0ATM2-F1
#
_entry.id   AF-A0AAE0ATM2-F1
#
_cell.length_a   1.000
_cell.length_b   1.000
_cell.length_c   1.000
_cell.angle_alpha   90.00
_cell.angle_beta   90.00
_cell.angle_gamma   90.00
#
_symmetry.space_group_name_H-M   'P 1'
#
loop_
_entity.id
_entity.type
_entity.pdbx_description
1 polymer ?
#
loop_
_entity_poly.entity_id
_entity_poly.type
_entity_poly.pdbx_seq_one_letter_code
_entity_poly.pdbx_strand_id
1 'polypeptide(L)'
;MEHPILVSASQSFKCMQERKVSALDDSDSKYVYVFQREYATVDSALVHYVGTDEATTCVGLVIRNRRNGMTSVAHLDSPTIVDIGLAQMLSLVVHNGFDAELDVHLIGGFDDVTPKVWPKIPYFVI
;
A
#
# COMPACT_ATOMS: atom_id res chain seq x y z
N MET A 1 -13.06 14.18 2.73
CA MET A 1 -13.31 12.84 3.29
C MET A 1 -14.09 13.02 4.57
N GLU A 2 -15.28 12.44 4.67
CA GLU A 2 -16.21 12.69 5.80
C GLU A 2 -16.64 11.40 6.51
N HIS A 3 -16.20 10.23 6.04
CA HIS A 3 -16.57 8.96 6.66
C HIS A 3 -15.83 8.79 8.01
N PRO A 4 -16.54 8.63 9.15
CA PRO A 4 -15.92 8.67 10.48
C PRO A 4 -14.81 7.64 10.68
N ILE A 5 -14.99 6.42 10.14
CA ILE A 5 -13.99 5.34 10.25
C ILE A 5 -12.70 5.73 9.54
N LEU A 6 -12.78 6.32 8.34
CA LEU A 6 -11.60 6.69 7.57
C LEU A 6 -10.88 7.90 8.18
N VAL A 7 -11.64 8.84 8.75
CA VAL A 7 -11.07 9.98 9.50
C VAL A 7 -10.32 9.47 10.72
N SER A 8 -10.92 8.57 11.50
CA SER A 8 -10.31 7.98 12.68
C SER A 8 -9.06 7.17 12.33
N ALA A 9 -9.12 6.32 11.29
CA ALA A 9 -7.97 5.55 10.81
C ALA A 9 -6.82 6.47 10.35
N SER A 10 -7.12 7.51 9.56
CA SER A 10 -6.13 8.49 9.12
C SER A 10 -5.47 9.23 10.29
N GLN A 11 -6.24 9.65 11.29
CA GLN A 11 -5.71 10.29 12.49
C GLN A 11 -4.83 9.34 13.29
N SER A 12 -5.30 8.10 13.50
CA SER A 12 -4.53 7.08 14.20
C SER A 12 -3.20 6.79 13.49
N PHE A 13 -3.21 6.64 12.16
CA PHE A 13 -2.02 6.41 11.35
C PHE A 13 -1.02 7.57 11.45
N LYS A 14 -1.49 8.82 11.37
CA LYS A 14 -0.64 10.03 11.53
C LYS A 14 -0.03 10.16 12.93
N CYS A 15 -0.67 9.60 13.94
CA CYS A 15 -0.17 9.61 15.32
C CYS A 15 0.79 8.45 15.62
N MET A 16 0.94 7.46 14.72
CA MET A 16 1.90 6.38 14.94
C MET A 16 3.33 6.92 14.89
N GLN A 17 4.16 6.47 15.81
CA GLN A 17 5.60 6.77 15.78
C GLN A 17 6.24 5.98 14.63
N GLU A 18 7.06 6.67 13.84
CA GLU A 18 7.87 6.03 12.82
C GLU A 18 8.76 4.96 13.44
N ARG A 19 8.70 3.74 12.90
CA ARG A 19 9.54 2.62 13.33
C ARG A 19 10.60 2.38 12.27
N LYS A 20 11.87 2.49 12.67
CA LYS A 20 12.97 2.00 11.84
C LYS A 20 12.89 0.47 11.77
N VAL A 21 12.68 -0.04 10.57
CA VAL A 21 12.68 -1.47 10.29
C VAL A 21 14.02 -1.80 9.66
N SER A 22 14.88 -2.52 10.40
CA SER A 22 16.17 -2.98 9.87
C SER A 22 16.27 -4.49 9.93
N ALA A 23 16.93 -5.08 8.91
CA ALA A 23 17.15 -6.52 8.84
C ALA A 23 18.11 -7.05 9.93
N LEU A 24 18.72 -6.16 10.72
CA LEU A 24 19.66 -6.50 11.78
C LEU A 24 18.97 -6.70 13.14
N ASP A 25 17.72 -6.24 13.28
CA ASP A 25 17.03 -6.26 14.57
C ASP A 25 16.44 -7.63 14.92
N ASP A 26 16.31 -8.53 13.93
CA ASP A 26 15.77 -9.88 14.09
C ASP A 26 16.27 -10.80 12.95
N SER A 27 17.18 -11.74 13.26
CA SER A 27 17.90 -12.52 12.24
C SER A 27 17.02 -13.44 11.39
N ASP A 28 15.80 -13.73 11.86
CA ASP A 28 14.86 -14.65 11.21
C ASP A 28 13.74 -13.90 10.46
N SER A 29 13.66 -12.57 10.62
CA SER A 29 12.67 -11.76 9.93
C SER A 29 12.99 -11.62 8.44
N LYS A 30 11.94 -11.64 7.61
CA LYS A 30 12.04 -11.56 6.15
C LYS A 30 11.37 -10.30 5.67
N TYR A 31 12.07 -9.56 4.82
CA TYR A 31 11.72 -8.21 4.40
C TYR A 31 11.64 -8.14 2.88
N VAL A 32 10.63 -7.44 2.37
CA VAL A 32 10.52 -7.07 0.96
C VAL A 32 10.39 -5.56 0.89
N TYR A 33 11.41 -4.90 0.34
CA TYR A 33 11.37 -3.46 0.10
C TYR A 33 10.97 -3.21 -1.36
N VAL A 34 10.02 -2.30 -1.58
CA VAL A 34 9.46 -1.98 -2.90
C VAL A 34 9.89 -0.58 -3.29
N PHE A 35 10.58 -0.42 -4.42
CA PHE A 35 10.98 0.89 -4.91
C PHE A 35 9.84 1.59 -5.66
N GLN A 36 10.01 2.88 -5.91
CA GLN A 36 9.13 3.67 -6.76
C GLN A 36 8.94 2.99 -8.13
N ARG A 37 7.69 2.91 -8.60
CA ARG A 37 7.26 2.23 -9.85
C ARG A 37 7.30 0.70 -9.81
N GLU A 38 7.48 0.11 -8.63
CA GLU A 38 7.43 -1.34 -8.45
C GLU A 38 6.20 -1.76 -7.64
N TYR A 39 5.87 -3.05 -7.75
CA TYR A 39 4.98 -3.72 -6.81
C TYR A 39 5.55 -5.08 -6.42
N ALA A 40 5.15 -5.59 -5.27
CA ALA A 40 5.41 -6.95 -4.83
C ALA A 40 4.13 -7.55 -4.25
N THR A 41 3.92 -8.85 -4.50
CA THR A 41 2.88 -9.63 -3.82
C THR A 41 3.55 -10.70 -2.97
N VAL A 42 3.18 -10.75 -1.70
CA VAL A 42 3.78 -11.64 -0.70
C VAL A 42 2.71 -12.44 0.02
N ASP A 43 3.09 -13.62 0.49
CA ASP A 43 2.34 -14.38 1.48
C ASP A 43 2.80 -13.95 2.87
N SER A 44 1.86 -13.48 3.71
CA SER A 44 2.11 -13.11 5.11
C SER A 44 2.65 -14.25 5.98
N ALA A 45 2.50 -15.51 5.56
CA ALA A 45 3.10 -16.66 6.23
C ALA A 45 4.61 -16.79 5.94
N LEU A 46 5.11 -16.14 4.89
CA LEU A 46 6.51 -16.27 4.42
C LEU A 46 7.32 -14.98 4.56
N VAL A 47 6.67 -13.82 4.54
CA VAL A 47 7.32 -12.51 4.62
C VAL A 47 6.74 -11.73 5.80
N HIS A 48 7.61 -11.28 6.70
CA HIS A 48 7.22 -10.58 7.92
C HIS A 48 6.93 -9.10 7.69
N TYR A 49 7.69 -8.47 6.78
CA TYR A 49 7.55 -7.06 6.46
C TYR A 49 7.63 -6.84 4.95
N VAL A 50 6.67 -6.10 4.42
CA VAL A 50 6.71 -5.56 3.06
C VAL A 50 6.39 -4.08 3.13
N GLY A 51 7.17 -3.25 2.44
CA GLY A 51 7.00 -1.80 2.57
C GLY A 51 7.78 -0.99 1.54
N THR A 52 7.53 0.30 1.56
CA THR A 52 8.17 1.31 0.72
C THR A 52 8.39 2.56 1.56
N ASP A 53 9.26 3.45 1.10
CA ASP A 53 9.59 4.73 1.74
C ASP A 53 9.68 5.82 0.65
N GLU A 54 9.98 7.06 1.05
CA GLU A 54 10.25 8.21 0.18
C GLU A 54 9.06 8.60 -0.71
N ALA A 55 7.84 8.25 -0.27
CA ALA A 55 6.58 8.60 -0.94
C ALA A 55 6.18 10.06 -0.65
N THR A 56 6.92 10.99 -1.26
CA THR A 56 6.65 12.44 -1.15
C THR A 56 5.35 12.80 -1.87
N THR A 57 5.36 12.95 -3.19
CA THR A 57 4.15 13.16 -4.02
C THR A 57 3.56 11.84 -4.54
N CYS A 58 4.30 10.75 -4.40
CA CYS A 58 3.88 9.40 -4.74
C CYS A 58 2.85 8.85 -3.74
N VAL A 59 2.19 7.76 -4.13
CA VAL A 59 1.19 7.06 -3.33
C VAL A 59 1.57 5.59 -3.19
N GLY A 60 1.70 5.12 -1.95
CA GLY A 60 1.77 3.69 -1.64
C GLY A 60 0.37 3.07 -1.70
N LEU A 61 0.23 1.93 -2.37
CA LEU A 61 -1.00 1.14 -2.46
C LEU A 61 -0.76 -0.23 -1.81
N VAL A 62 -1.64 -0.65 -0.91
CA VAL A 62 -1.66 -2.00 -0.33
C VAL A 62 -3.01 -2.65 -0.62
N ILE A 63 -3.00 -3.87 -1.15
CA ILE A 63 -4.19 -4.70 -1.35
C ILE A 63 -3.96 -6.01 -0.61
N ARG A 64 -4.79 -6.29 0.39
CA ARG A 64 -4.69 -7.50 1.20
C ARG A 64 -5.95 -8.34 1.09
N ASN A 65 -5.79 -9.60 0.73
CA ASN A 65 -6.87 -10.57 0.84
C ASN A 65 -7.02 -11.02 2.29
N ARG A 66 -8.15 -10.67 2.92
CA ARG A 66 -8.40 -10.91 4.34
C ARG A 66 -8.46 -12.39 4.70
N ARG A 67 -8.80 -13.24 3.74
CA ARG A 67 -9.02 -14.68 3.95
C ARG A 67 -7.74 -15.50 3.95
N ASN A 68 -6.81 -15.21 3.04
CA ASN A 68 -5.58 -15.98 2.89
C ASN A 68 -4.30 -15.20 3.24
N GLY A 69 -4.41 -13.90 3.54
CA GLY A 69 -3.25 -13.07 3.91
C GLY A 69 -2.34 -12.66 2.75
N MET A 70 -2.68 -13.02 1.51
CA MET A 70 -1.94 -12.55 0.33
C MET A 70 -2.01 -11.02 0.26
N THR A 71 -0.86 -10.38 0.21
CA THR A 71 -0.74 -8.92 0.31
C THR A 71 0.11 -8.40 -0.83
N SER A 72 -0.44 -7.47 -1.61
CA SER A 72 0.30 -6.75 -2.65
C SER A 72 0.56 -5.32 -2.22
N VAL A 73 1.80 -4.86 -2.35
CA VAL A 73 2.22 -3.47 -2.06
C VAL A 73 2.83 -2.86 -3.31
N ALA A 74 2.48 -1.62 -3.63
CA ALA A 74 3.02 -0.87 -4.77
C ALA A 74 3.37 0.56 -4.38
N HIS A 75 4.37 1.14 -5.05
CA HIS A 75 4.72 2.56 -4.94
C HIS A 75 4.43 3.25 -6.28
N LEU A 76 3.38 4.06 -6.31
CA LEU A 76 2.84 4.68 -7.53
C LEU A 76 3.28 6.14 -7.61
N ASP A 77 3.92 6.55 -8.70
CA ASP A 77 4.41 7.92 -8.91
C ASP A 77 3.56 8.75 -9.87
N SER A 78 2.58 8.12 -10.54
CA SER A 78 1.68 8.79 -11.49
C SER A 78 0.34 8.05 -11.61
N PRO A 79 -0.78 8.78 -11.88
CA PRO A 79 -2.07 8.16 -12.21
C PRO A 79 -2.09 7.51 -13.58
N THR A 80 -1.17 7.89 -14.48
CA THR A 80 -1.16 7.35 -15.84
C THR A 80 -0.32 6.09 -15.89
N ILE A 81 -0.92 5.00 -16.39
CA ILE A 81 -0.33 3.66 -16.52
C ILE A 81 -0.21 2.91 -15.18
N VAL A 82 -1.35 2.76 -14.49
CA VAL A 82 -1.50 1.82 -13.36
C VAL A 82 -2.43 0.65 -13.66
N ASP A 83 -3.22 0.69 -14.73
CA ASP A 83 -4.27 -0.31 -14.97
C ASP A 83 -3.73 -1.74 -15.14
N ILE A 84 -2.64 -1.92 -15.91
CA ILE A 84 -2.03 -3.24 -16.10
C ILE A 84 -1.41 -3.75 -14.80
N GLY A 85 -0.67 -2.88 -14.09
CA GLY A 85 -0.05 -3.24 -12.80
C GLY A 85 -1.09 -3.60 -11.75
N LEU A 86 -2.16 -2.81 -11.65
CA LEU A 86 -3.27 -3.05 -10.74
C LEU A 86 -4.01 -4.34 -11.08
N ALA A 87 -4.27 -4.60 -12.35
CA ALA A 87 -4.88 -5.86 -12.80
C ALA A 87 -4.01 -7.06 -12.44
N GLN A 88 -2.68 -6.95 -12.60
CA GLN A 88 -1.74 -7.99 -12.19
C GLN A 88 -1.77 -8.19 -10.67
N MET A 89 -1.67 -7.13 -9.87
CA MET A 89 -1.77 -7.20 -8.40
C MET A 89 -3.06 -7.89 -7.95
N LEU A 90 -4.20 -7.51 -8.52
CA LEU A 90 -5.50 -8.12 -8.23
C LEU A 90 -5.53 -9.61 -8.59
N SER A 91 -4.98 -9.99 -9.74
CA SER A 91 -4.93 -11.40 -10.17
C SER A 91 -4.11 -12.30 -9.23
N LEU A 92 -3.13 -11.72 -8.53
CA LEU A 92 -2.25 -12.44 -7.60
C LEU A 92 -2.86 -12.56 -6.20
N VAL A 93 -3.70 -11.62 -5.77
CA VAL A 93 -4.34 -11.64 -4.44
C VAL A 93 -5.73 -12.28 -4.45
N VAL A 94 -6.45 -12.23 -5.57
CA VAL A 94 -7.76 -12.85 -5.74
C VAL A 94 -7.57 -14.28 -6.25
N HIS A 95 -7.45 -15.24 -5.34
CA HIS A 95 -7.38 -16.65 -5.73
C HIS A 95 -8.79 -17.24 -5.95
N ASN A 96 -9.09 -17.64 -7.20
CA ASN A 96 -10.10 -18.61 -7.66
C ASN A 96 -11.54 -18.58 -7.09
N GLY A 97 -11.96 -17.56 -6.34
CA GLY A 97 -13.32 -17.42 -5.83
C GLY A 97 -13.83 -15.99 -5.98
N PHE A 98 -15.07 -15.85 -6.47
CA PHE A 98 -15.75 -14.56 -6.68
C PHE A 98 -16.10 -13.79 -5.40
N ASP A 99 -15.59 -14.23 -4.24
CA ASP A 99 -15.92 -13.71 -2.91
C ASP A 99 -14.64 -13.36 -2.13
N ALA A 100 -13.69 -12.69 -2.78
CA ALA A 100 -12.49 -12.19 -2.11
C ALA A 100 -12.84 -10.89 -1.36
N GLU A 101 -12.72 -10.92 -0.04
CA GLU A 101 -12.79 -9.72 0.78
C GLU A 101 -11.40 -9.09 0.83
N LEU A 102 -11.28 -7.92 0.22
CA LEU A 102 -10.03 -7.18 0.10
C LEU A 102 -10.04 -5.95 1.00
N ASP A 103 -8.98 -5.81 1.79
CA ASP A 103 -8.64 -4.55 2.45
C ASP A 103 -7.73 -3.75 1.50
N VAL A 104 -8.04 -2.48 1.26
CA VAL A 104 -7.31 -1.61 0.31
C VAL A 104 -6.87 -0.32 0.98
N HIS A 105 -5.55 -0.10 1.03
CA HIS A 105 -4.91 1.01 1.71
C HIS A 105 -4.16 1.87 0.69
N LEU A 106 -4.29 3.19 0.73
CA LEU A 106 -3.62 4.18 -0.11
C LEU A 106 -3.03 5.27 0.78
N ILE A 107 -1.71 5.35 0.83
CA ILE A 107 -0.95 6.20 1.75
C ILE A 107 -0.02 7.12 0.97
N GLY A 108 0.14 8.36 1.42
CA GLY A 108 1.00 9.35 0.77
C GLY A 108 0.23 10.30 -0.13
N GLY A 109 0.96 11.01 -0.98
CA GLY A 109 0.45 12.13 -1.76
C GLY A 109 0.15 13.35 -0.89
N PHE A 110 0.72 14.49 -1.26
CA PHE A 110 0.29 15.79 -0.76
C PHE A 110 0.02 16.72 -1.95
N ASP A 111 -0.81 17.74 -1.73
CA ASP A 111 -1.05 18.77 -2.73
C ASP A 111 0.20 19.65 -2.84
N ASP A 112 1.05 19.38 -3.84
CA ASP A 112 2.13 20.28 -4.21
C ASP A 112 1.58 21.51 -4.96
N VAL A 113 2.28 22.63 -4.89
CA VAL A 113 1.93 23.92 -5.55
C VAL A 113 2.04 23.85 -7.09
N THR A 114 2.45 22.71 -7.66
CA THR A 114 2.65 22.47 -9.09
C THR A 114 1.48 21.68 -9.71
N PRO A 115 1.31 21.65 -11.06
CA PRO A 115 0.11 21.12 -11.69
C PRO A 115 -0.10 19.64 -11.33
N LYS A 116 -1.29 19.36 -10.78
CA LYS A 116 -1.78 18.07 -10.26
C LYS A 116 -1.24 16.85 -11.01
N VAL A 117 -0.28 16.16 -10.41
CA VAL A 117 0.14 14.83 -10.86
C VAL A 117 -1.02 13.86 -10.73
N TRP A 118 -1.87 13.98 -9.71
CA TRP A 118 -3.03 13.13 -9.48
C TRP A 118 -4.35 13.94 -9.50
N PRO A 119 -5.34 13.60 -10.35
CA PRO A 119 -6.66 14.21 -10.25
C PRO A 119 -7.33 13.71 -8.96
N LYS A 120 -7.32 14.53 -7.90
CA LYS A 120 -8.03 14.36 -6.61
C LYS A 120 -8.32 12.88 -6.29
N ILE A 121 -7.30 12.11 -5.95
CA ILE A 121 -7.54 10.82 -5.30
C ILE A 121 -8.21 11.16 -3.96
N PRO A 122 -9.37 10.60 -3.62
CA PRO A 122 -9.85 10.64 -2.25
C PRO A 122 -8.77 9.93 -1.43
N TYR A 123 -7.98 10.65 -0.63
CA TYR A 123 -6.95 10.08 0.24
C TYR A 123 -7.48 8.81 0.91
N PHE A 124 -7.10 7.62 0.46
CA PHE A 124 -7.71 6.36 0.91
C PHE A 124 -6.77 5.64 1.88
N VAL A 125 -6.39 6.26 2.99
CA VAL A 125 -5.48 5.63 3.96
C VAL A 125 -6.27 4.58 4.78
N ILE A 126 -5.81 3.32 4.79
CA ILE A 126 -6.10 2.36 5.86
C ILE A 126 -4.78 2.09 6.60
#